data_AF-J9D5Q9-F1
#
_entry.id   AF-J9D5Q9-F1
#
_cell.length_a   1.000
_cell.length_b   1.000
_cell.length_c   1.000
_cell.angle_alpha   90.00
_cell.angle_beta   90.00
_cell.angle_gamma   90.00
#
_symmetry.space_group_name_H-M   'P 1'
#
loop_
_entity.id
_entity.type
_entity.pdbx_description
1 polymer ?
#
loop_
_entity_poly.entity_id
_entity_poly.type
_entity_poly.pdbx_seq_one_letter_code
_entity_poly.pdbx_strand_id
1 'polypeptide(L)'
;MAVENQSEKSQVENQSNGMDGTEISCAIQRIQRMEQLFDFVSEAAQAPGNNLTSSSVQQAIQTLDAYYFGGEWLHDYELDERNLLPADLKRGVLSQDGLYNLLCSIQEDKNAASETL
;
A
#
# COMPACT_ATOMS: atom_id res chain seq x y z
N MET A 1 -13.65 -65.45 4.30
CA MET A 1 -12.87 -64.80 3.22
C MET A 1 -13.31 -63.36 3.24
N ALA A 2 -12.55 -62.42 3.84
CA ALA A 2 -11.33 -61.82 3.27
C ALA A 2 -11.68 -61.26 1.88
N VAL A 3 -11.60 -59.97 1.55
CA VAL A 3 -10.72 -58.84 1.88
C VAL A 3 -11.57 -57.62 1.39
N GLU A 4 -11.58 -56.41 1.96
CA GLU A 4 -10.58 -55.37 1.72
C GLU A 4 -11.04 -54.14 2.50
N ASN A 5 -10.23 -53.76 3.48
CA ASN A 5 -10.24 -52.45 4.11
C ASN A 5 -8.81 -51.94 3.94
N GLN A 6 -8.65 -50.63 3.76
CA GLN A 6 -7.42 -49.88 3.49
C GLN A 6 -7.07 -49.68 2.01
N SER A 7 -7.56 -48.59 1.44
CA SER A 7 -6.74 -47.66 0.64
C SER A 7 -7.57 -46.46 0.25
N GLU A 8 -7.71 -45.49 1.16
CA GLU A 8 -7.91 -44.09 0.80
C GLU A 8 -7.30 -43.21 1.91
N LYS A 9 -6.09 -43.61 2.31
CA LYS A 9 -5.16 -42.73 3.02
C LYS A 9 -4.40 -41.98 1.94
N SER A 10 -4.83 -40.76 1.61
CA SER A 10 -4.00 -39.61 1.21
C SER A 10 -4.88 -38.49 0.63
N GLN A 11 -5.68 -37.84 1.46
CA GLN A 11 -5.97 -36.42 1.25
C GLN A 11 -4.84 -35.61 1.89
N VAL A 12 -3.69 -35.62 1.23
CA VAL A 12 -2.62 -34.64 1.44
C VAL A 12 -2.15 -34.21 0.05
N GLU A 13 -3.08 -33.72 -0.76
CA GLU A 13 -2.75 -33.04 -2.00
C GLU A 13 -2.73 -31.53 -1.74
N ASN A 14 -1.57 -31.12 -1.22
CA ASN A 14 -0.78 -30.03 -1.80
C ASN A 14 -1.50 -28.69 -2.07
N GLN A 15 -2.00 -28.03 -1.01
CA GLN A 15 -2.38 -26.62 -1.03
C GLN A 15 -1.17 -25.71 -0.80
N SER A 16 -0.12 -25.84 -1.62
CA SER A 16 1.13 -25.08 -1.41
C SER A 16 1.83 -24.67 -2.69
N ASN A 17 1.10 -24.15 -3.69
CA ASN A 17 1.76 -23.57 -4.87
C ASN A 17 0.99 -22.43 -5.56
N GLY A 18 0.22 -21.63 -4.83
CA GLY A 18 -0.65 -20.58 -5.36
C GLY A 18 -0.38 -19.14 -4.88
N MET A 19 0.82 -18.82 -4.41
CA MET A 19 1.29 -17.41 -4.30
C MET A 19 1.85 -16.97 -5.67
N ASP A 20 1.08 -17.20 -6.74
CA ASP A 20 1.55 -17.01 -8.12
C ASP A 20 1.52 -15.53 -8.51
N GLY A 21 2.28 -15.15 -9.54
CA GLY A 21 2.64 -13.76 -9.85
C GLY A 21 1.51 -12.74 -10.06
N THR A 22 0.24 -13.13 -9.95
CA THR A 22 -0.92 -12.25 -9.90
C THR A 22 -0.88 -11.31 -8.69
N GLU A 23 -0.54 -11.82 -7.49
CA GLU A 23 -0.49 -11.00 -6.26
C GLU A 23 0.60 -9.93 -6.36
N ILE A 24 1.79 -10.33 -6.83
CA ILE A 24 2.93 -9.42 -7.06
C ILE A 24 2.58 -8.37 -8.12
N SER A 25 1.89 -8.76 -9.19
CA SER A 25 1.47 -7.81 -10.24
C SER A 25 0.44 -6.79 -9.73
N CYS A 26 -0.51 -7.24 -8.91
CA CYS A 26 -1.48 -6.34 -8.25
C CYS A 26 -0.78 -5.39 -7.27
N ALA A 27 0.18 -5.89 -6.48
CA ALA A 27 0.99 -5.08 -5.58
C ALA A 27 1.78 -4.01 -6.34
N ILE A 28 2.44 -4.38 -7.44
CA ILE A 28 3.18 -3.43 -8.29
C ILE A 28 2.25 -2.32 -8.80
N GLN A 29 1.08 -2.66 -9.33
CA GLN A 29 0.12 -1.65 -9.82
C GLN A 29 -0.39 -0.75 -8.70
N ARG A 30 -0.66 -1.32 -7.52
CA ARG A 30 -1.06 -0.58 -6.33
C ARG A 30 0.04 0.39 -5.90
N ILE A 31 1.27 -0.08 -5.73
CA ILE A 31 2.43 0.75 -5.37
C ILE A 31 2.63 1.88 -6.37
N GLN A 32 2.58 1.60 -7.68
CA GLN A 32 2.70 2.63 -8.71
C GLN A 32 1.59 3.69 -8.61
N ARG A 33 0.36 3.26 -8.36
CA ARG A 33 -0.78 4.16 -8.17
C ARG A 33 -0.58 5.04 -6.94
N MET A 34 -0.13 4.47 -5.83
CA MET A 34 0.09 5.19 -4.57
C MET A 34 1.29 6.13 -4.68
N GLU A 35 2.34 5.74 -5.39
CA GLU A 35 3.49 6.60 -5.69
C GLU A 35 3.07 7.85 -6.47
N GLN A 36 2.20 7.69 -7.48
CA GLN A 36 1.67 8.84 -8.23
C GLN A 36 0.85 9.78 -7.34
N LEU A 37 0.07 9.23 -6.40
CA LEU A 37 -0.68 10.05 -5.43
C LEU A 37 0.26 10.74 -4.44
N PHE A 38 1.30 10.05 -3.99
CA PHE A 38 2.31 10.59 -3.09
C PHE A 38 3.06 11.76 -3.73
N ASP A 39 3.51 11.61 -4.98
CA ASP A 39 4.13 12.68 -5.75
C ASP A 39 3.18 13.86 -5.93
N PHE A 40 1.93 13.58 -6.33
CA PHE A 40 0.90 14.61 -6.54
C PHE A 40 0.62 15.42 -5.26
N VAL A 41 0.48 14.75 -4.11
CA VAL A 41 0.26 15.42 -2.82
C VAL A 41 1.51 16.16 -2.36
N SER A 42 2.70 15.58 -2.56
CA SER A 42 3.97 16.22 -2.20
C SER A 42 4.24 17.49 -3.01
N GLU A 43 3.92 17.48 -4.30
CA GLU A 43 3.98 18.67 -5.16
C GLU A 43 2.98 19.73 -4.69
N ALA A 44 1.75 19.33 -4.36
CA ALA A 44 0.72 20.25 -3.84
C ALA A 44 1.11 20.87 -2.48
N ALA A 45 1.82 20.13 -1.63
CA ALA A 45 2.33 20.60 -0.35
C ALA A 45 3.49 21.60 -0.51
N GLN A 46 4.33 21.42 -1.53
CA GLN A 46 5.46 22.32 -1.83
C GLN A 46 5.06 23.54 -2.66
N ALA A 47 3.95 23.47 -3.38
CA ALA A 47 3.47 24.55 -4.21
C ALA A 47 3.06 25.78 -3.37
N PRO A 48 3.45 27.00 -3.77
CA PRO A 48 3.00 28.20 -3.09
C PRO A 48 1.47 28.35 -3.22
N GLY A 49 0.78 28.44 -2.08
CA GLY A 49 -0.68 28.53 -2.00
C GLY A 49 -1.30 27.31 -1.32
N ASN A 50 -2.53 27.45 -0.82
CA ASN A 50 -3.18 26.43 0.01
C ASN A 50 -3.78 25.27 -0.83
N ASN A 51 -3.00 24.70 -1.76
CA ASN A 51 -3.44 23.67 -2.70
C ASN A 51 -3.88 22.36 -2.00
N LEU A 52 -3.43 22.15 -0.76
CA LEU A 52 -3.89 21.07 0.12
C LEU A 52 -5.39 21.12 0.43
N THR A 53 -6.03 22.29 0.25
CA THR A 53 -7.50 22.42 0.41
C THR A 53 -8.29 21.98 -0.81
N SER A 54 -7.63 21.72 -1.95
CA SER A 54 -8.30 21.23 -3.15
C SER A 54 -8.92 19.87 -2.89
N SER A 55 -10.18 19.69 -3.32
CA SER A 55 -10.92 18.43 -3.15
C SER A 55 -10.15 17.23 -3.72
N SER A 56 -9.50 17.39 -4.87
CA SER A 56 -8.70 16.33 -5.49
C SER A 56 -7.48 15.94 -4.66
N VAL A 57 -6.82 16.91 -4.03
CA VAL A 57 -5.66 16.67 -3.14
C VAL A 57 -6.13 15.99 -1.86
N GLN A 58 -7.24 16.44 -1.27
CA GLN A 58 -7.82 15.80 -0.09
C GLN A 58 -8.26 14.36 -0.35
N GLN A 59 -8.82 14.05 -1.52
CA GLN A 59 -9.14 12.68 -1.91
C GLN A 59 -7.89 11.81 -2.06
N ALA A 60 -6.82 12.36 -2.65
CA ALA A 60 -5.54 11.66 -2.75
C ALA A 60 -4.96 11.37 -1.36
N ILE A 61 -4.97 12.36 -0.45
CA ILE A 61 -4.54 12.19 0.95
C ILE A 61 -5.34 11.09 1.64
N GLN A 62 -6.67 11.10 1.54
CA GLN A 62 -7.53 10.05 2.14
C GLN A 62 -7.23 8.66 1.58
N THR A 63 -6.92 8.57 0.28
CA THR A 63 -6.55 7.29 -0.34
C THR A 63 -5.20 6.78 0.19
N LEU A 64 -4.23 7.67 0.34
CA LEU A 64 -2.92 7.35 0.93
C LEU A 64 -3.02 6.97 2.41
N ASP A 65 -3.85 7.67 3.18
CA ASP A 65 -4.12 7.38 4.59
C ASP A 65 -4.75 5.99 4.75
N ALA A 66 -5.80 5.70 3.96
CA ALA A 66 -6.43 4.39 3.95
C ALA A 66 -5.48 3.28 3.48
N TYR A 67 -4.57 3.56 2.55
CA TYR A 67 -3.55 2.61 2.11
C TYR A 67 -2.54 2.30 3.22
N TYR A 68 -2.04 3.32 3.91
CA TYR A 68 -1.04 3.19 4.98
C TYR A 68 -1.63 2.49 6.22
N PHE A 69 -2.79 2.94 6.70
CA PHE A 69 -3.43 2.40 7.90
C PHE A 69 -4.32 1.18 7.65
N GLY A 70 -4.70 0.92 6.41
CA GLY A 70 -5.57 -0.20 6.02
C GLY A 70 -4.87 -1.55 5.85
N GLY A 71 -3.54 -1.60 6.01
CA GLY A 71 -2.75 -2.84 5.96
C GLY A 71 -2.27 -3.25 4.56
N GLU A 72 -2.80 -2.65 3.48
CA GLU A 72 -2.28 -2.90 2.13
C GLU A 72 -0.83 -2.43 1.97
N TRP A 73 -0.47 -1.30 2.59
CA TRP A 73 0.92 -0.83 2.63
C TRP A 73 1.87 -1.84 3.28
N LEU A 74 1.47 -2.44 4.41
CA LEU A 74 2.30 -3.42 5.11
C LEU A 74 2.53 -4.67 4.25
N HIS A 75 1.49 -5.15 3.58
CA HIS A 75 1.60 -6.28 2.66
C HIS A 75 2.54 -5.98 1.48
N ASP A 76 2.42 -4.78 0.88
CA ASP A 76 3.30 -4.35 -0.21
C ASP A 76 4.76 -4.20 0.27
N TYR A 77 4.96 -3.70 1.49
CA TYR A 77 6.27 -3.60 2.14
C TYR A 77 6.89 -4.99 2.37
N GLU A 78 6.11 -5.97 2.85
CA GLU A 78 6.57 -7.35 3.03
C GLU A 78 7.00 -8.01 1.70
N LEU A 79 6.30 -7.72 0.60
CA LEU A 79 6.70 -8.18 -0.74
C LEU A 79 8.03 -7.55 -1.19
N ASP A 80 8.27 -6.28 -0.83
CA ASP A 80 9.53 -5.59 -1.10
C ASP A 80 10.70 -6.21 -0.34
N GLU A 81 10.53 -6.43 0.97
CA GLU A 81 11.54 -7.06 1.84
C GLU A 81 11.90 -8.48 1.38
N ARG A 82 10.94 -9.19 0.80
CA ARG A 82 11.15 -10.51 0.18
C ARG A 82 11.83 -10.43 -1.20
N ASN A 83 12.17 -9.24 -1.68
CA ASN A 83 12.77 -8.98 -2.99
C ASN A 83 11.91 -9.53 -4.16
N LEU A 84 10.59 -9.55 -3.98
CA LEU A 84 9.64 -10.01 -5.01
C LEU A 84 9.24 -8.89 -5.97
N LEU A 85 9.50 -7.64 -5.61
CA LEU A 85 9.22 -6.46 -6.43
C LEU A 85 10.39 -6.11 -7.36
N PRO A 86 10.11 -5.61 -8.57
CA PRO A 86 11.14 -5.24 -9.52
C PRO A 86 12.03 -4.11 -8.99
N ALA A 87 13.32 -4.16 -9.31
CA ALA A 87 14.30 -3.16 -8.87
C ALA A 87 14.07 -1.77 -9.48
N ASP A 88 13.41 -1.69 -10.64
CA ASP A 88 13.07 -0.45 -11.34
C ASP A 88 11.80 0.23 -10.78
N LEU A 89 11.11 -0.41 -9.83
CA LEU A 89 9.94 0.16 -9.19
C LEU A 89 10.35 1.34 -8.31
N LYS A 90 9.68 2.48 -8.47
CA LYS A 90 9.80 3.61 -7.54
C LYS A 90 9.09 3.24 -6.23
N ARG A 91 9.85 3.23 -5.13
CA ARG A 91 9.42 2.78 -3.79
C ARG A 91 9.36 3.93 -2.79
N GLY A 92 9.14 5.16 -3.25
CA GLY A 92 9.07 6.33 -2.37
C GLY A 92 7.95 6.19 -1.34
N VAL A 93 6.79 5.69 -1.78
CA VAL A 93 5.62 5.43 -0.95
C VAL A 93 5.79 4.26 0.04
N LEU A 94 6.74 3.36 -0.22
CA LEU A 94 7.10 2.27 0.70
C LEU A 94 8.13 2.72 1.76
N SER A 95 8.68 3.93 1.63
CA SER A 95 9.41 4.53 2.75
C SER A 95 8.42 4.87 3.86
N GLN A 96 8.48 4.09 4.94
CA GLN A 96 7.63 4.28 6.12
C GLN A 96 7.68 5.75 6.59
N ASP A 97 8.88 6.28 6.74
CA ASP A 97 9.09 7.66 7.18
C ASP A 97 8.58 8.67 6.13
N GLY A 98 8.77 8.40 4.84
CA GLY A 98 8.35 9.31 3.77
C GLY A 98 6.83 9.54 3.75
N LEU A 99 6.06 8.45 3.68
CA LEU A 99 4.60 8.53 3.63
C LEU A 99 4.01 9.03 4.95
N TYR A 100 4.51 8.54 6.09
CA TYR A 100 4.02 8.95 7.41
C TYR A 100 4.27 10.44 7.67
N ASN A 101 5.48 10.95 7.40
CA ASN A 101 5.80 12.35 7.62
C ASN A 101 4.94 13.29 6.77
N LEU A 102 4.66 12.91 5.52
CA LEU A 102 3.76 13.67 4.65
C LEU A 102 2.34 13.76 5.25
N LEU A 103 1.77 12.62 5.67
CA LEU A 103 0.43 12.58 6.26
C LEU A 103 0.35 13.39 7.56
N CYS A 104 1.36 13.29 8.43
CA CYS A 104 1.45 14.07 9.66
C CYS A 104 1.51 15.57 9.39
N SER A 105 2.39 16.02 8.49
CA SER A 105 2.52 17.44 8.14
C SER A 105 1.20 18.04 7.65
N ILE A 106 0.47 17.30 6.82
CA ILE A 106 -0.83 17.75 6.29
C ILE A 106 -1.89 17.81 7.40
N GLN A 107 -1.87 16.86 8.33
CA GLN A 107 -2.81 16.86 9.45
C GLN A 107 -2.54 18.03 10.41
N GLU A 108 -1.28 18.37 10.64
CA GLU A 108 -0.87 19.55 11.41
C GLU A 108 -1.37 20.85 10.74
N ASP A 109 -1.20 21.00 9.43
CA ASP A 109 -1.71 22.15 8.68
C ASP A 109 -3.23 22.29 8.79
N LYS A 110 -3.98 21.18 8.73
CA LYS A 110 -5.44 21.18 8.90
C LYS A 110 -5.85 21.61 10.31
N ASN A 111 -5.11 21.16 11.33
CA ASN A 111 -5.39 21.52 12.72
C ASN A 111 -5.09 23.00 12.98
N ALA A 112 -3.97 23.52 12.49
CA ALA A 112 -3.60 24.94 12.59
C ALA A 112 -4.67 25.85 11.94
N ALA A 113 -5.22 25.43 10.79
CA ALA A 113 -6.31 26.15 10.14
C ALA A 113 -7.63 26.13 10.93
N SER A 114 -7.85 25.12 11.77
CA SER A 114 -9.08 24.95 12.55
C SER A 114 -9.05 25.69 13.90
N GLU A 115 -7.88 25.91 14.49
CA GLU A 115 -7.73 26.62 15.78
C GLU A 115 -7.76 28.16 15.66
N THR A 116 -7.73 28.70 14.44
CA THR A 116 -7.69 30.15 14.21
C THR A 116 -9.08 30.77 13.95
N LEU A 117 -10.17 30.01 14.11
CA LEU A 117 -11.55 30.46 13.84
C LEU A 117 -12.42 30.55 15.11
#